data_AF-A0A2K5LZW5-F1
#
_entry.id   AF-A0A2K5LZW5-F1
#
_cell.length_a   1.000
_cell.length_b   1.000
_cell.length_c   1.000
_cell.angle_alpha   90.00
_cell.angle_beta   90.00
_cell.angle_gamma   90.00
#
_symmetry.space_group_name_H-M   'P 1'
#
loop_
_entity.id
_entity.type
_entity.pdbx_description
1 polymer ?
#
loop_
_entity_poly.entity_id
_entity_poly.type
_entity_poly.pdbx_seq_one_letter_code
_entity_poly.pdbx_strand_id
1 'polypeptide(L)' 'MGLLSQGSPLSWEETKRHADHVRRHGILQFLHIYHAVKDRHKDVLKWGDEVIFNLVFLQTGDYHDPP' A
#
# COMPACT_ATOMS: atom_id res chain seq x y z
N MET A 1 0.72 -8.82 5.63
CA MET A 1 1.54 -8.12 4.61
C MET A 1 2.26 -9.16 3.76
N GLY A 2 2.36 -8.94 2.44
CA GLY A 2 3.13 -9.75 1.49
C GLY A 2 4.01 -8.85 0.62
N LEU A 3 4.91 -9.43 -0.18
CA LEU A 3 5.70 -8.67 -1.15
C LEU A 3 4.83 -8.18 -2.31
N LEU A 4 5.09 -6.98 -2.81
CA LEU A 4 4.37 -6.44 -3.97
C LEU A 4 4.66 -7.28 -5.23
N SER A 5 3.63 -7.54 -6.03
CA SER A 5 3.78 -8.17 -7.34
C SER A 5 4.45 -7.23 -8.34
N GLN A 6 5.32 -7.77 -9.20
CA GLN A 6 5.96 -7.00 -10.28
C GLN A 6 4.93 -6.53 -11.33
N GLY A 7 5.10 -5.30 -11.82
CA GLY A 7 4.30 -4.72 -12.90
C GLY A 7 5.05 -3.64 -13.68
N SER A 8 4.40 -3.07 -14.69
CA SER A 8 4.94 -1.99 -15.53
C SER A 8 4.19 -0.69 -15.22
N PRO A 9 4.78 0.24 -14.44
CA PRO A 9 4.12 1.50 -14.11
C PRO A 9 3.99 2.39 -15.34
N LEU A 10 2.85 3.06 -15.47
CA LEU A 10 2.61 4.05 -16.51
C LEU A 10 3.21 5.40 -16.09
N SER A 11 3.63 6.20 -17.07
CA SER A 11 3.94 7.61 -16.84
C SER A 11 2.69 8.39 -16.42
N TRP A 12 2.88 9.62 -15.93
CA TRP A 12 1.76 10.47 -15.56
C TRP A 12 0.81 10.74 -16.74
N GLU A 13 1.36 11.07 -17.91
CA GLU A 13 0.57 11.37 -19.11
C GLU A 13 -0.25 10.17 -19.59
N GLU A 14 0.31 8.97 -19.52
CA GLU A 14 -0.40 7.72 -19.82
C GLU A 14 -1.47 7.43 -18.76
N THR A 15 -1.13 7.54 -17.48
CA THR A 15 -2.05 7.32 -16.36
C THR A 15 -3.27 8.24 -16.44
N LYS A 16 -3.05 9.52 -16.74
CA LYS A 16 -4.11 10.53 -16.83
C LYS A 16 -5.15 10.18 -17.90
N ARG A 17 -4.75 9.60 -19.03
CA ARG A 17 -5.67 9.14 -20.09
C ARG A 17 -6.60 8.03 -19.61
N HIS A 18 -6.18 7.24 -18.61
CA HIS A 18 -6.96 6.14 -18.05
C HIS A 18 -7.72 6.49 -16.76
N ALA A 19 -7.56 7.71 -16.23
CA ALA A 19 -8.13 8.11 -14.95
C ALA A 19 -9.65 7.90 -14.88
N ASP A 20 -10.38 8.27 -15.93
CA ASP A 20 -11.83 8.06 -16.01
C ASP A 20 -12.23 6.59 -16.06
N HIS A 21 -11.47 5.77 -16.78
CA HIS A 21 -11.68 4.34 -16.84
C HIS A 21 -11.49 3.70 -15.45
N VAL A 22 -10.41 4.03 -14.76
CA VAL A 22 -10.10 3.51 -13.41
C VAL A 22 -11.18 3.92 -12.43
N ARG A 23 -11.58 5.20 -12.43
CA ARG A 23 -12.65 5.72 -11.56
C ARG A 23 -13.98 4.99 -11.79
N ARG A 24 -14.41 4.85 -13.04
CA ARG A 24 -15.68 4.18 -13.38
C ARG A 24 -15.68 2.73 -12.93
N HIS A 25 -14.62 1.97 -13.21
CA HIS A 25 -14.54 0.57 -12.80
C HIS A 25 -14.34 0.40 -11.30
N GLY A 26 -13.64 1.32 -10.64
CA GLY A 26 -13.51 1.33 -9.18
C GLY A 26 -14.87 1.46 -8.50
N ILE A 27 -15.76 2.33 -8.99
CA ILE A 27 -17.14 2.45 -8.48
C ILE A 27 -17.91 1.14 -8.69
N LEU A 28 -17.82 0.53 -9.87
CA LEU A 28 -18.49 -0.75 -10.14
C LEU A 28 -17.99 -1.87 -9.23
N GLN A 29 -16.67 -1.98 -9.04
CA GLN A 29 -16.06 -2.96 -8.12
C GLN A 29 -16.51 -2.73 -6.68
N PHE A 30 -16.55 -1.47 -6.24
CA PHE A 30 -17.07 -1.11 -4.92
C PHE A 30 -18.53 -1.55 -4.74
N LEU A 31 -19.41 -1.25 -5.70
CA LEU A 31 -20.82 -1.66 -5.64
C LEU A 31 -20.97 -3.18 -5.61
N HIS A 32 -20.18 -3.92 -6.40
CA HIS A 32 -20.19 -5.38 -6.39
C HIS A 32 -19.75 -5.95 -5.03
N ILE A 33 -18.66 -5.44 -4.46
CA ILE A 33 -18.18 -5.86 -3.15
C ILE A 33 -19.25 -5.57 -2.09
N TYR A 34 -19.81 -4.36 -2.08
CA TYR A 34 -20.88 -3.98 -1.15
C TYR A 34 -22.06 -4.93 -1.25
N HIS A 35 -22.60 -5.16 -2.45
CA HIS A 35 -23.73 -6.09 -2.62
C HIS A 35 -23.41 -7.53 -2.24
N ALA A 36 -22.15 -7.97 -2.40
CA ALA A 36 -21.72 -9.30 -2.01
C ALA A 36 -21.60 -9.50 -0.49
N VAL A 37 -21.29 -8.45 0.28
CA VAL A 37 -21.03 -8.57 1.72
C VAL A 37 -21.97 -7.78 2.62
N LYS A 38 -22.93 -7.02 2.08
CA LYS A 38 -23.84 -6.14 2.85
C LYS A 38 -24.65 -6.87 3.93
N ASP A 39 -24.95 -8.16 3.72
CA ASP A 39 -25.76 -8.96 4.64
C ASP A 39 -24.89 -9.84 5.57
N ARG A 40 -23.55 -9.68 5.52
CA ARG A 40 -22.60 -10.38 6.39
C ARG A 40 -22.77 -9.91 7.83
N HIS A 41 -22.86 -10.87 8.75
CA HIS A 41 -23.06 -10.63 10.18
C HIS A 41 -22.23 -11.62 11.01
N LYS A 42 -22.08 -11.36 12.31
CA LYS A 42 -21.28 -12.16 13.26
C LYS A 42 -19.78 -12.22 12.96
N ASP A 43 -19.22 -11.17 12.34
CA ASP A 43 -17.77 -11.00 12.28
C ASP A 43 -17.23 -10.80 13.71
N VAL A 44 -16.11 -11.46 14.01
CA VAL A 44 -15.37 -11.25 15.26
C VAL A 44 -14.41 -10.06 15.12
N LEU A 45 -14.10 -9.39 16.23
CA LEU A 45 -13.11 -8.32 16.25
C LEU A 45 -11.71 -8.88 15.98
N LYS A 46 -11.22 -8.66 14.76
CA LYS A 46 -9.81 -8.88 14.38
C LYS A 46 -9.11 -7.53 14.37
N TRP A 47 -7.91 -7.47 14.93
CA TRP A 47 -7.11 -6.24 15.00
C TRP A 47 -5.63 -6.55 14.80
N GLY A 48 -4.86 -5.53 14.47
CA GLY A 48 -3.41 -5.57 14.33
C GLY A 48 -2.89 -4.19 13.95
N ASP A 49 -1.63 -3.91 14.28
CA ASP A 49 -0.98 -2.63 13.99
C ASP A 49 -0.25 -2.66 12.63
N GLU A 50 -0.21 -1.52 11.95
CA GLU A 50 0.67 -1.28 10.80
C GLU A 50 1.81 -0.33 11.23
N VAL A 51 3.03 -0.84 11.21
CA VAL A 51 4.23 -0.09 11.61
C VAL A 51 5.11 0.16 10.39
N ILE A 52 5.56 1.40 10.22
CA ILE A 52 6.48 1.83 9.17
C ILE A 52 7.79 2.24 9.84
N PHE A 53 8.93 1.84 9.29
CA PHE A 53 10.25 2.13 9.84
C PHE A 53 11.19 2.72 8.79
N ASN A 54 12.13 3.54 9.26
CA ASN A 54 13.27 4.00 8.45
C ASN A 54 14.50 3.17 8.81
N LEU A 55 15.31 2.86 7.81
CA LEU A 55 16.61 2.24 8.03
C LEU A 55 17.62 3.35 8.34
N VAL A 56 18.33 3.22 9.46
CA VAL A 56 19.41 4.15 9.85
C VAL A 56 20.73 3.40 9.81
N PHE A 57 21.69 3.94 9.08
CA PHE A 57 23.08 3.49 9.14
C PHE A 57 23.84 4.36 10.14
N LEU A 58 24.39 3.74 11.18
CA LEU A 58 25.23 4.41 12.16
C LEU A 58 26.69 4.15 11.83
N GLN A 59 27.44 5.21 11.55
CA GLN A 59 28.88 5.15 11.46
C GLN A 59 29.46 5.48 12.83
N THR A 60 30.16 4.52 13.45
CA THR A 60 31.02 4.81 14.60
C THR A 60 32.24 5.58 14.10
N GLY A 61 32.52 6.75 14.69
CA GLY A 61 33.68 7.55 14.32
C GLY A 61 34.98 6.77 14.55
N ASP A 62 35.95 6.96 13.65
CA ASP A 62 37.30 6.44 13.82
C ASP A 62 37.86 7.02 15.12
N TYR A 63 37.99 6.19 16.15
CA TYR A 63 38.71 6.55 17.37
C TYR A 63 40.18 6.75 16.98
N HIS A 64 40.55 7.98 16.66
CA HIS A 64 41.94 8.36 16.58
C HIS A 64 42.50 8.38 17.99
N ASP A 65 43.37 7.41 18.28
CA ASP A 65 44.14 7.37 19.52
C ASP A 65 44.91 8.71 19.66
N PRO A 66 44.77 9.45 20.78
CA PRO A 66 45.60 10.62 21.02
C PRO A 66 47.08 10.21 21.21
N PRO A 67 48.04 11.13 20.96
CA PRO A 67 49.46 10.82 20.84
C PRO A 67 50.09 10.21 22.09
#